data_AF-A0A1H7F3U7-F1
#
_entry.id   AF-A0A1H7F3U7-F1
#
_cell.length_a   1.000
_cell.length_b   1.000
_cell.length_c   1.000
_cell.angle_alpha   90.00
_cell.angle_beta   90.00
_cell.angle_gamma   90.00
#
_symmetry.space_group_name_H-M   'P 1'
#
loop_
_entity.id
_entity.type
_entity.pdbx_description
1 polymer ?
#
loop_
_entity_poly.entity_id
_entity_poly.type
_entity_poly.pdbx_seq_one_letter_code
_entity_poly.pdbx_strand_id
1 'polypeptide(L)'
;MSGIDSVIGTTAVIGTGNIGGTLGRAFARAGHSVVFGSRDPGASEAAGDTGAKVATPQEAVATADTVLLAIPAGDVEAFLRTHADALAGKLLIDATNRFPQPVLHSAELVGALVPTARYARAFNSQAWETFADPLWDGEPGHLFYTVSDAADAPTVEALITAVGLVPAFAGLGRPDLLDAALLLLAPSFGTLGRRTAFRLVHD
;
A
#
# COMPACT_ATOMS: atom_id res chain seq x y z
N MET A 1 -9.82 -21.69 -7.55
CA MET A 1 -10.25 -20.65 -6.60
C MET A 1 -9.93 -21.17 -5.22
N SER A 2 -8.77 -20.80 -4.69
CA SER A 2 -8.37 -21.15 -3.34
C SER A 2 -9.16 -20.30 -2.35
N GLY A 3 -9.54 -20.86 -1.19
CA GLY A 3 -10.38 -20.18 -0.19
C GLY A 3 -9.81 -18.88 0.40
N ILE A 4 -8.61 -18.46 0.00
CA ILE A 4 -8.00 -17.15 0.35
C ILE A 4 -8.61 -16.03 -0.50
N ASP A 5 -8.99 -16.30 -1.75
CA ASP A 5 -9.51 -15.29 -2.69
C ASP A 5 -10.83 -14.66 -2.19
N SER A 6 -11.62 -15.42 -1.42
CA SER A 6 -12.89 -14.96 -0.84
C SER A 6 -12.73 -14.13 0.43
N VAL A 7 -11.53 -14.05 1.03
CA VAL A 7 -11.34 -13.40 2.34
C VAL A 7 -10.93 -11.93 2.22
N ILE A 8 -10.32 -11.51 1.11
CA ILE A 8 -9.61 -10.20 1.02
C ILE A 8 -10.22 -9.24 -0.02
N GLY A 9 -11.16 -9.73 -0.84
CA GLY A 9 -11.81 -8.91 -1.86
C GLY A 9 -10.86 -8.44 -2.97
N THR A 10 -11.31 -7.48 -3.78
CA THR A 10 -10.49 -6.89 -4.84
C THR A 10 -9.70 -5.68 -4.34
N THR A 11 -8.41 -5.58 -4.69
CA THR A 11 -7.56 -4.43 -4.37
C THR A 11 -7.36 -3.53 -5.58
N ALA A 12 -7.80 -2.28 -5.48
CA ALA A 12 -7.44 -1.23 -6.43
C ALA A 12 -6.07 -0.67 -6.07
N VAL A 13 -5.12 -0.72 -7.00
CA VAL A 13 -3.81 -0.08 -6.83
C VAL A 13 -3.81 1.21 -7.62
N ILE A 14 -3.96 2.34 -6.92
CA ILE A 14 -4.05 3.66 -7.53
C ILE A 14 -2.65 4.21 -7.68
N GLY A 15 -2.22 4.41 -8.93
CA GLY A 15 -0.85 4.78 -9.28
C GLY A 15 -0.08 3.61 -9.87
N THR A 16 0.43 3.80 -11.09
CA THR A 16 1.09 2.76 -11.90
C THR A 16 2.61 2.94 -12.02
N GLY A 17 3.20 3.77 -11.16
CA GLY A 17 4.65 3.96 -11.06
C GLY A 17 5.35 2.85 -10.27
N ASN A 18 6.60 3.08 -9.85
CA ASN A 18 7.45 2.05 -9.23
C ASN A 18 6.80 1.35 -8.03
N ILE A 19 6.21 2.10 -7.09
CA ILE A 19 5.58 1.53 -5.89
C ILE A 19 4.34 0.71 -6.28
N GLY A 20 3.35 1.35 -6.90
CA GLY A 20 2.08 0.70 -7.23
C GLY A 20 2.24 -0.45 -8.23
N GLY A 21 3.06 -0.28 -9.27
CA GLY A 21 3.35 -1.34 -10.23
C GLY A 21 4.02 -2.56 -9.59
N THR A 22 5.00 -2.34 -8.70
CA THR A 22 5.70 -3.45 -8.02
C THR A 22 4.78 -4.17 -7.04
N LEU A 23 4.08 -3.44 -6.19
CA LEU A 23 3.15 -4.00 -5.20
C LEU A 23 1.98 -4.72 -5.88
N GLY A 24 1.32 -4.08 -6.86
CA GLY A 24 0.18 -4.68 -7.54
C GLY A 24 0.55 -5.96 -8.31
N ARG A 25 1.74 -6.02 -8.92
CA ARG A 25 2.21 -7.26 -9.56
C ARG A 25 2.51 -8.35 -8.56
N ALA A 26 3.12 -8.01 -7.43
CA ALA A 26 3.34 -8.97 -6.34
C ALA A 26 2.00 -9.54 -5.83
N PHE A 27 1.02 -8.68 -5.57
CA PHE A 27 -0.33 -9.10 -5.15
C PHE A 27 -0.97 -10.04 -6.17
N ALA A 28 -0.95 -9.68 -7.46
CA ALA A 28 -1.54 -10.49 -8.53
C ALA A 28 -0.83 -11.85 -8.70
N ARG A 29 0.51 -11.88 -8.59
CA ARG A 29 1.30 -13.13 -8.65
C ARG A 29 1.03 -14.05 -7.47
N ALA A 30 0.70 -13.50 -6.31
CA ALA A 30 0.25 -14.25 -5.14
C ALA A 30 -1.21 -14.73 -5.25
N GLY A 31 -1.92 -14.41 -6.34
CA GLY A 31 -3.28 -14.85 -6.61
C GLY A 31 -4.38 -13.87 -6.20
N HIS A 32 -4.03 -12.69 -5.66
CA HIS A 32 -5.04 -11.70 -5.28
C HIS A 32 -5.68 -11.03 -6.50
N SER A 33 -6.96 -10.67 -6.38
CA SER A 33 -7.67 -9.87 -7.37
C SER A 33 -7.19 -8.41 -7.33
N VAL A 34 -6.58 -7.95 -8.42
CA VAL A 34 -5.99 -6.61 -8.53
C VAL A 34 -6.54 -5.88 -9.74
N VAL A 35 -6.89 -4.60 -9.54
CA VAL A 35 -7.16 -3.66 -10.62
C VAL A 35 -6.26 -2.44 -10.47
N PHE A 36 -5.43 -2.17 -11.47
CA PHE A 36 -4.58 -0.98 -11.49
C PHE A 36 -5.39 0.24 -11.93
N GLY A 37 -5.35 1.31 -11.15
CA GLY A 37 -5.90 2.62 -11.50
C GLY A 37 -4.82 3.51 -12.12
N SER A 38 -4.91 3.75 -13.44
CA SER A 38 -4.01 4.62 -14.20
C SER A 38 -4.78 5.79 -14.82
N ARG A 39 -4.15 6.98 -14.87
CA ARG A 39 -4.70 8.12 -15.64
C ARG A 39 -4.70 7.87 -17.15
N ASP A 40 -3.78 7.02 -17.60
CA ASP A 40 -3.71 6.53 -18.98
C ASP A 40 -3.67 4.99 -18.93
N PRO A 41 -4.84 4.32 -18.93
CA PRO A 41 -4.89 2.85 -18.87
C PRO A 41 -4.32 2.20 -20.13
N GLY A 42 -4.45 2.82 -21.29
CA GLY A 42 -4.02 2.26 -22.58
C GLY A 42 -2.50 2.23 -22.75
N ALA A 43 -1.80 3.18 -22.14
CA ALA A 43 -0.33 3.26 -22.18
C ALA A 43 0.36 2.60 -20.97
N SER A 44 -0.39 2.09 -19.99
CA SER A 44 0.22 1.60 -18.74
C SER A 44 0.63 0.14 -18.81
N GLU A 45 1.90 -0.12 -18.52
CA GLU A 45 2.47 -1.47 -18.44
C GLU A 45 2.43 -2.07 -17.02
N ALA A 46 1.69 -1.45 -16.09
CA ALA A 46 1.74 -1.80 -14.68
C ALA A 46 1.40 -3.27 -14.41
N ALA A 47 0.43 -3.82 -15.14
CA ALA A 47 0.03 -5.22 -15.04
C ALA A 47 1.14 -6.20 -15.46
N GLY A 48 2.06 -5.80 -16.33
CA GLY A 48 3.10 -6.68 -16.87
C GLY A 48 2.52 -8.00 -17.42
N ASP A 49 3.04 -9.12 -16.94
CA ASP A 49 2.65 -10.48 -17.30
C ASP A 49 1.53 -11.07 -16.41
N THR A 50 1.05 -10.31 -15.43
CA THR A 50 0.16 -10.86 -14.37
C THR A 50 -1.28 -11.10 -14.83
N GLY A 51 -1.69 -10.52 -15.96
CA GLY A 51 -3.09 -10.56 -16.43
C GLY A 51 -4.06 -9.70 -15.63
N ALA A 52 -3.60 -8.95 -14.61
CA ALA A 52 -4.42 -8.01 -13.87
C ALA A 52 -4.94 -6.88 -14.78
N LYS A 53 -6.15 -6.40 -14.49
CA LYS A 53 -6.77 -5.33 -15.28
C LYS A 53 -6.11 -3.98 -15.00
N VAL A 54 -5.90 -3.19 -16.04
CA VAL A 54 -5.63 -1.74 -15.90
C VAL A 54 -6.87 -0.97 -16.35
N ALA A 55 -7.30 -0.02 -15.52
CA ALA A 55 -8.51 0.77 -15.70
C ALA A 55 -8.26 2.22 -15.26
N THR A 56 -9.24 3.09 -15.47
CA THR A 56 -9.22 4.42 -14.86
C THR A 56 -9.29 4.32 -13.33
N PRO A 57 -8.84 5.32 -12.56
CA PRO A 57 -8.93 5.27 -11.10
C PRO A 57 -10.38 5.12 -10.62
N GLN A 58 -11.33 5.74 -11.32
CA GLN A 58 -12.76 5.62 -11.02
C GLN A 58 -13.27 4.19 -11.16
N GLU A 59 -12.95 3.51 -12.28
CA GLU A 59 -13.35 2.12 -12.50
C GLU A 59 -12.66 1.15 -11.54
N ALA A 60 -11.39 1.38 -11.22
CA ALA A 60 -10.64 0.57 -10.27
C ALA A 60 -11.28 0.66 -8.87
N VAL A 61 -11.55 1.87 -8.36
CA VAL A 61 -12.18 2.08 -7.06
C VAL A 61 -13.60 1.48 -7.01
N ALA A 62 -14.38 1.61 -8.07
CA ALA A 62 -15.75 1.10 -8.12
C ALA A 62 -15.85 -0.42 -7.95
N THR A 63 -14.80 -1.16 -8.28
CA THR A 63 -14.78 -2.64 -8.25
C THR A 63 -13.99 -3.24 -7.09
N ALA A 64 -13.39 -2.40 -6.25
CA ALA A 64 -12.46 -2.83 -5.20
C ALA A 64 -13.03 -2.64 -3.80
N ASP A 65 -12.65 -3.51 -2.87
CA ASP A 65 -12.98 -3.41 -1.44
C ASP A 65 -11.87 -2.68 -0.66
N THR A 66 -10.64 -2.80 -1.19
CA THR A 66 -9.42 -2.19 -0.67
C THR A 66 -8.79 -1.30 -1.73
N VAL A 67 -8.28 -0.13 -1.34
CA VAL A 67 -7.65 0.85 -2.21
C VAL A 67 -6.26 1.17 -1.68
N LEU A 68 -5.21 0.77 -2.41
CA LEU A 68 -3.83 1.17 -2.15
C LEU A 68 -3.56 2.52 -2.83
N LEU A 69 -3.25 3.54 -2.03
CA LEU A 69 -2.82 4.85 -2.49
C LEU A 69 -1.31 4.83 -2.75
N ALA A 70 -0.93 4.65 -4.02
CA ALA A 70 0.45 4.66 -4.50
C ALA A 70 0.68 5.80 -5.53
N ILE A 71 0.10 6.96 -5.25
CA ILE A 71 0.19 8.20 -6.05
C ILE A 71 1.10 9.22 -5.37
N PRO A 72 1.56 10.26 -6.10
CA PRO A 72 2.23 11.40 -5.48
C PRO A 72 1.40 11.97 -4.32
N ALA A 73 2.06 12.26 -3.21
CA ALA A 73 1.38 12.66 -1.98
C ALA A 73 0.57 13.96 -2.11
N GLY A 74 0.95 14.84 -3.05
CA GLY A 74 0.20 16.05 -3.40
C GLY A 74 -1.12 15.79 -4.15
N ASP A 75 -1.29 14.62 -4.75
CA ASP A 75 -2.49 14.26 -5.51
C ASP A 75 -3.56 13.58 -4.63
N VAL A 76 -3.22 13.18 -3.39
CA VAL A 76 -4.10 12.42 -2.50
C VAL A 76 -5.39 13.18 -2.17
N GLU A 77 -5.29 14.46 -1.83
CA GLU A 77 -6.48 15.26 -1.51
C GLU A 77 -7.45 15.35 -2.69
N ALA A 78 -6.93 15.66 -3.88
CA ALA A 78 -7.74 15.74 -5.09
C ALA A 78 -8.39 14.38 -5.40
N PHE A 79 -7.63 13.29 -5.30
CA PHE A 79 -8.13 11.94 -5.49
C PHE A 79 -9.30 11.62 -4.53
N LEU A 80 -9.10 11.87 -3.23
CA LEU A 80 -10.12 11.65 -2.19
C LEU A 80 -11.39 12.47 -2.47
N ARG A 81 -11.26 13.76 -2.82
CA ARG A 81 -12.42 14.61 -3.15
C ARG A 81 -13.18 14.08 -4.36
N THR A 82 -12.48 13.68 -5.41
CA THR A 82 -13.11 13.18 -6.64
C THR A 82 -13.82 11.84 -6.42
N HIS A 83 -13.34 11.00 -5.50
CA HIS A 83 -13.81 9.61 -5.33
C HIS A 83 -14.51 9.39 -3.99
N ALA A 84 -14.86 10.43 -3.23
CA ALA A 84 -15.32 10.33 -1.84
C ALA A 84 -16.47 9.33 -1.66
N ASP A 85 -17.53 9.44 -2.46
CA ASP A 85 -18.68 8.54 -2.40
C ASP A 85 -18.30 7.10 -2.70
N ALA A 86 -17.42 6.89 -3.69
CA ALA A 86 -16.94 5.58 -4.08
C ALA A 86 -15.94 5.00 -3.08
N LEU A 87 -15.35 5.79 -2.19
CA LEU A 87 -14.40 5.34 -1.17
C LEU A 87 -15.07 5.03 0.17
N ALA A 88 -16.34 5.39 0.35
CA ALA A 88 -17.09 5.15 1.57
C ALA A 88 -17.09 3.66 1.97
N GLY A 89 -16.73 3.35 3.22
CA GLY A 89 -16.67 2.00 3.77
C GLY A 89 -15.47 1.15 3.32
N LYS A 90 -14.70 1.59 2.32
CA LYS A 90 -13.55 0.85 1.80
C LYS A 90 -12.34 0.99 2.72
N LEU A 91 -11.43 0.02 2.66
CA LEU A 91 -10.12 0.13 3.31
C LEU A 91 -9.17 0.91 2.41
N LEU A 92 -8.64 2.04 2.90
CA LEU A 92 -7.62 2.83 2.22
C LEU A 92 -6.26 2.54 2.87
N ILE A 93 -5.36 1.92 2.11
CA ILE A 93 -3.97 1.68 2.50
C ILE A 93 -3.12 2.82 1.93
N ASP A 94 -2.55 3.63 2.82
CA ASP A 94 -1.75 4.80 2.46
C ASP A 94 -0.25 4.49 2.43
N ALA A 95 0.29 4.34 1.22
CA ALA A 95 1.73 4.16 0.98
C ALA A 95 2.47 5.47 0.65
N THR A 96 1.80 6.61 0.74
CA THR A 96 2.33 7.91 0.31
C THR A 96 3.25 8.54 1.35
N ASN A 97 4.06 9.53 0.99
CA ASN A 97 4.85 10.28 1.97
C ASN A 97 4.78 11.78 1.65
N ARG A 98 4.09 12.55 2.48
CA ARG A 98 3.75 13.97 2.24
C ARG A 98 4.90 14.93 2.54
N PHE A 99 6.12 14.65 2.08
CA PHE A 99 7.22 15.61 2.23
C PHE A 99 6.92 16.94 1.50
N PRO A 100 7.34 18.10 2.05
CA PRO A 100 8.07 18.30 3.31
C PRO A 100 7.15 18.59 4.52
N GLN A 101 5.91 18.11 4.53
CA GLN A 101 4.97 18.34 5.63
C GLN A 101 5.45 17.69 6.94
N PRO A 102 5.06 18.24 8.11
CA PRO A 102 5.39 17.63 9.41
C PRO A 102 4.68 16.28 9.63
N VAL A 103 3.49 16.12 9.06
CA VAL A 103 2.72 14.87 9.08
C VAL A 103 2.82 14.23 7.69
N LEU A 104 3.41 13.04 7.58
CA LEU A 104 3.72 12.41 6.29
C LEU A 104 2.60 11.50 5.79
N HIS A 105 1.71 11.08 6.69
CA HIS A 105 0.53 10.27 6.38
C HIS A 105 -0.72 11.12 6.05
N SER A 106 -1.76 10.46 5.54
CA SER A 106 -3.03 11.08 5.13
C SER A 106 -4.22 10.76 6.06
N ALA A 107 -4.00 10.18 7.24
CA ALA A 107 -5.08 9.77 8.15
C ALA A 107 -6.13 10.86 8.43
N GLU A 108 -5.71 12.06 8.83
CA GLU A 108 -6.64 13.18 9.09
C GLU A 108 -7.36 13.64 7.82
N LEU A 109 -6.67 13.64 6.68
CA LEU A 109 -7.23 14.01 5.40
C LEU A 109 -8.31 13.02 4.96
N VAL A 110 -8.05 11.72 5.13
CA VAL A 110 -9.03 10.65 4.88
C VAL A 110 -10.22 10.81 5.81
N GLY A 111 -10.00 10.99 7.11
CA GLY A 111 -11.09 11.18 8.09
C GLY A 111 -11.95 12.42 7.82
N ALA A 112 -11.35 13.49 7.30
CA ALA A 112 -12.07 14.72 6.96
C ALA A 112 -12.88 14.62 5.66
N LEU A 113 -12.36 13.91 4.64
CA LEU A 113 -12.96 13.87 3.31
C LEU A 113 -13.84 12.65 3.06
N VAL A 114 -13.54 11.53 3.71
CA VAL A 114 -14.24 10.25 3.58
C VAL A 114 -14.37 9.61 4.97
N PRO A 115 -15.17 10.18 5.89
CA PRO A 115 -15.20 9.79 7.30
C PRO A 115 -15.62 8.33 7.56
N THR A 116 -16.27 7.69 6.57
CA THR A 116 -16.68 6.28 6.64
C THR A 116 -15.65 5.33 6.05
N ALA A 117 -14.57 5.83 5.44
CA ALA A 117 -13.46 4.99 4.99
C ALA A 117 -12.68 4.46 6.19
N ARG A 118 -12.20 3.22 6.05
CA ARG A 118 -11.27 2.60 7.00
C ARG A 118 -9.85 2.90 6.54
N TYR A 119 -8.92 3.07 7.47
CA TYR A 119 -7.58 3.56 7.15
C TYR A 119 -6.49 2.60 7.62
N ALA A 120 -5.50 2.39 6.77
CA ALA A 120 -4.27 1.69 7.10
C ALA A 120 -3.07 2.49 6.61
N ARG A 121 -1.96 2.38 7.34
CA ARG A 121 -0.67 2.94 6.96
C ARG A 121 0.32 1.79 6.82
N ALA A 122 0.78 1.56 5.60
CA ALA A 122 1.69 0.47 5.24
C ALA A 122 2.45 0.83 3.95
N PHE A 123 3.55 0.14 3.66
CA PHE A 123 4.38 0.32 2.45
C PHE A 123 5.02 1.71 2.27
N ASN A 124 4.90 2.60 3.25
CA ASN A 124 5.44 3.97 3.17
C ASN A 124 6.95 4.02 3.48
N SER A 125 7.45 3.09 4.29
CA SER A 125 8.78 3.19 4.94
C SER A 125 9.92 2.54 4.16
N GLN A 126 9.61 1.75 3.12
CA GLN A 126 10.59 1.01 2.33
C GLN A 126 10.55 1.45 0.86
N ALA A 127 11.67 1.26 0.18
CA ALA A 127 11.81 1.59 -1.22
C ALA A 127 11.20 0.50 -2.12
N TRP A 128 10.82 0.84 -3.35
CA TRP A 128 10.24 -0.14 -4.28
C TRP A 128 11.20 -1.30 -4.60
N GLU A 129 12.51 -1.06 -4.51
CA GLU A 129 13.55 -2.07 -4.69
C GLU A 129 13.47 -3.18 -3.63
N THR A 130 13.06 -2.83 -2.40
CA THR A 130 12.76 -3.81 -1.34
C THR A 130 11.54 -4.65 -1.69
N PHE A 131 10.51 -4.06 -2.29
CA PHE A 131 9.32 -4.82 -2.70
C PHE A 131 9.58 -5.71 -3.91
N ALA A 132 10.52 -5.34 -4.77
CA ALA A 132 10.92 -6.15 -5.92
C ALA A 132 11.80 -7.34 -5.53
N ASP A 133 12.60 -7.19 -4.47
CA ASP A 133 13.46 -8.24 -3.92
C ASP A 133 13.47 -8.18 -2.38
N PRO A 134 12.49 -8.85 -1.74
CA PRO A 134 12.20 -8.73 -0.31
C PRO A 134 13.09 -9.61 0.58
N LEU A 135 14.09 -10.28 0.02
CA LEU A 135 14.94 -11.25 0.72
C LEU A 135 16.35 -10.69 0.98
N TRP A 136 16.85 -10.94 2.19
CA TRP A 136 18.24 -10.71 2.61
C TRP A 136 18.82 -12.04 3.09
N ASP A 137 19.78 -12.58 2.33
CA ASP A 137 20.37 -13.89 2.58
C ASP A 137 19.34 -15.03 2.72
N GLY A 138 18.26 -14.94 1.94
CA GLY A 138 17.14 -15.90 1.94
C GLY A 138 16.05 -15.61 2.97
N GLU A 139 16.27 -14.66 3.89
CA GLU A 139 15.29 -14.28 4.92
C GLU A 139 14.49 -13.03 4.52
N PRO A 140 13.17 -13.02 4.75
CA PRO A 140 12.34 -11.88 4.37
C PRO A 140 12.54 -10.67 5.30
N GLY A 141 12.50 -9.47 4.73
CA GLY A 141 12.42 -8.24 5.51
C GLY A 141 11.06 -8.08 6.20
N HIS A 142 11.01 -7.24 7.23
CA HIS A 142 9.79 -6.96 7.97
C HIS A 142 9.24 -5.59 7.56
N LEU A 143 7.92 -5.51 7.38
CA LEU A 143 7.22 -4.26 7.10
C LEU A 143 6.28 -3.91 8.24
N PHE A 144 6.55 -2.78 8.89
CA PHE A 144 5.64 -2.23 9.89
C PHE A 144 4.36 -1.70 9.23
N TYR A 145 3.23 -1.95 9.88
CA TYR A 145 1.92 -1.39 9.48
C TYR A 145 1.05 -1.09 10.69
N THR A 146 0.01 -0.28 10.47
CA THR A 146 -1.08 -0.05 11.42
C THR A 146 -2.40 0.04 10.67
N VAL A 147 -3.48 -0.28 11.37
CA VAL A 147 -4.86 -0.16 10.91
C VAL A 147 -5.68 0.64 11.93
N SER A 148 -6.67 1.39 11.47
CA SER A 148 -7.62 2.09 12.34
C SER A 148 -8.63 1.15 13.01
N ASP A 149 -8.95 0.05 12.33
CA ASP A 149 -9.83 -1.02 12.81
C ASP A 149 -9.06 -2.34 12.80
N ALA A 150 -9.09 -3.08 13.90
CA ALA A 150 -8.40 -4.37 14.02
C ALA A 150 -8.90 -5.41 13.00
N ALA A 151 -10.15 -5.27 12.54
CA ALA A 151 -10.72 -6.16 11.52
C ALA A 151 -10.00 -6.05 10.16
N ASP A 152 -9.24 -4.97 9.91
CA ASP A 152 -8.48 -4.77 8.67
C ASP A 152 -7.07 -5.37 8.69
N ALA A 153 -6.57 -5.78 9.86
CA ALA A 153 -5.21 -6.31 9.98
C ALA A 153 -4.96 -7.53 9.06
N PRO A 154 -5.86 -8.53 8.98
CA PRO A 154 -5.64 -9.69 8.10
C PRO A 154 -5.49 -9.33 6.62
N THR A 155 -6.25 -8.32 6.14
CA THR A 155 -6.15 -7.84 4.76
C THR A 155 -4.80 -7.21 4.48
N VAL A 156 -4.32 -6.34 5.37
CA VAL A 156 -3.02 -5.68 5.22
C VAL A 156 -1.88 -6.70 5.33
N GLU A 157 -1.96 -7.63 6.29
CA GLU A 157 -0.99 -8.72 6.49
C GLU A 157 -0.85 -9.62 5.27
N ALA A 158 -1.96 -9.99 4.65
CA ALA A 158 -1.94 -10.82 3.45
C ALA A 158 -1.30 -10.09 2.27
N LEU A 159 -1.58 -8.79 2.08
CA LEU A 159 -0.94 -8.00 1.05
C LEU A 159 0.56 -7.83 1.31
N ILE A 160 0.99 -7.65 2.56
CA ILE A 160 2.43 -7.63 2.92
C ILE A 160 3.08 -8.98 2.61
N THR A 161 2.42 -10.07 3.00
CA THR A 161 2.87 -11.44 2.75
C THR A 161 2.97 -11.75 1.25
N ALA A 162 2.04 -11.23 0.45
CA ALA A 162 2.05 -11.37 -1.01
C ALA A 162 3.25 -10.69 -1.68
N VAL A 163 3.84 -9.67 -1.05
CA VAL A 163 5.11 -9.07 -1.47
C VAL A 163 6.29 -9.97 -1.13
N GLY A 164 6.14 -10.91 -0.20
CA GLY A 164 7.22 -11.73 0.36
C GLY A 164 7.88 -11.12 1.60
N LEU A 165 7.19 -10.19 2.27
CA LEU A 165 7.64 -9.55 3.51
C LEU A 165 6.89 -10.11 4.73
N VAL A 166 7.47 -9.97 5.91
CA VAL A 166 6.82 -10.32 7.18
C VAL A 166 6.05 -9.11 7.72
N PRO A 167 4.73 -9.22 7.94
CA PRO A 167 3.97 -8.12 8.54
C PRO A 167 4.35 -7.92 10.02
N ALA A 168 4.60 -6.68 10.40
CA ALA A 168 4.94 -6.27 11.76
C ALA A 168 3.92 -5.26 12.30
N PHE A 169 2.98 -5.71 13.13
CA PHE A 169 1.92 -4.85 13.62
C PHE A 169 2.45 -3.81 14.62
N ALA A 170 2.30 -2.52 14.30
CA ALA A 170 2.74 -1.40 15.13
C ALA A 170 1.67 -0.90 16.14
N GLY A 171 0.58 -1.66 16.30
CA GLY A 171 -0.58 -1.28 17.11
C GLY A 171 -1.65 -0.52 16.33
N LEU A 172 -2.82 -0.32 16.93
CA LEU A 172 -3.99 0.31 16.30
C LEU A 172 -3.87 1.83 16.19
N GLY A 173 -4.15 2.38 15.02
CA GLY A 173 -4.25 3.83 14.80
C GLY A 173 -2.94 4.58 15.11
N ARG A 174 -1.78 4.04 14.72
CA ARG A 174 -0.45 4.63 15.00
C ARG A 174 0.31 5.06 13.74
N PRO A 175 -0.29 5.82 12.81
CA PRO A 175 0.36 6.16 11.54
C PRO A 175 1.68 6.93 11.73
N ASP A 176 1.81 7.72 12.80
CA ASP A 176 3.04 8.42 13.18
C ASP A 176 4.24 7.49 13.40
N LEU A 177 4.02 6.28 13.91
CA LEU A 177 5.12 5.31 14.11
C LEU A 177 5.69 4.81 12.78
N LEU A 178 4.85 4.75 11.74
CA LEU A 178 5.28 4.34 10.40
C LEU A 178 5.98 5.49 9.67
N ASP A 179 5.60 6.73 9.97
CA ASP A 179 6.34 7.91 9.52
C ASP A 179 7.71 7.97 10.21
N ALA A 180 7.79 7.68 11.52
CA ALA A 180 9.06 7.56 12.24
C ALA A 180 9.95 6.45 11.68
N ALA A 181 9.39 5.30 11.33
CA ALA A 181 10.10 4.19 10.69
C ALA A 181 10.73 4.62 9.35
N LEU A 182 9.99 5.39 8.52
CA LEU A 182 10.53 5.99 7.30
C LEU A 182 11.67 6.96 7.61
N LEU A 183 11.50 7.84 8.60
CA LEU A 183 12.50 8.85 8.95
C LEU A 183 13.79 8.23 9.48
N LEU A 184 13.73 7.03 10.08
CA LEU A 184 14.90 6.24 10.46
C LEU A 184 15.59 5.61 9.23
N LEU A 185 14.82 5.06 8.29
CA LEU A 185 15.36 4.36 7.12
C LEU A 185 15.87 5.30 6.02
N ALA A 186 15.11 6.34 5.67
CA ALA A 186 15.36 7.17 4.49
C ALA A 186 16.77 7.78 4.44
N PRO A 187 17.35 8.30 5.54
CA PRO A 187 18.72 8.81 5.53
C PRO A 187 19.78 7.74 5.22
N SER A 188 19.51 6.49 5.58
CA SER A 188 20.43 5.37 5.35
C SER A 188 20.49 4.91 3.89
N PHE A 189 19.52 5.28 3.04
CA PHE A 189 19.49 4.83 1.66
C PHE A 189 20.68 5.30 0.82
N GLY A 190 21.31 6.41 1.17
CA GLY A 190 22.53 6.90 0.51
C GLY A 190 23.80 6.12 0.89
N THR A 191 23.82 5.47 2.06
CA THR A 191 24.99 4.77 2.60
C THR A 191 24.87 3.25 2.51
N LEU A 192 23.70 2.70 2.85
CA LEU A 192 23.39 1.27 2.86
C LEU A 192 22.71 0.80 1.57
N GLY A 193 22.24 1.75 0.75
CA GLY A 193 21.45 1.48 -0.44
C GLY A 193 19.94 1.41 -0.15
N ARG A 194 19.15 1.44 -1.22
CA ARG A 194 17.68 1.51 -1.14
C ARG A 194 17.03 0.17 -0.75
N ARG A 195 17.75 -0.95 -0.89
CA ARG A 195 17.37 -2.26 -0.37
C ARG A 195 17.76 -2.40 1.11
N THR A 196 17.17 -1.52 1.92
CA THR A 196 17.31 -1.53 3.38
C THR A 196 15.92 -1.72 4.00
N ALA A 197 15.83 -2.63 4.97
CA ALA A 197 14.59 -2.97 5.66
C ALA A 197 14.85 -3.21 7.15
N PHE A 198 13.78 -3.25 7.93
CA PHE A 198 13.83 -3.70 9.33
C PHE A 198 13.76 -5.22 9.41
N ARG A 199 14.33 -5.77 10.47
CA ARG A 199 14.08 -7.15 10.93
C ARG A 199 13.76 -7.11 12.42
N LEU A 200 12.57 -7.59 12.79
CA LEU A 200 12.24 -7.79 14.20
C LEU A 200 12.79 -9.15 14.64
N VAL A 201 13.47 -9.17 15.78
CA VAL A 201 13.98 -10.39 16.41
C VAL A 201 13.37 -10.44 17.80
N HIS A 202 12.78 -11.58 18.15
CA HIS A 202 12.25 -11.86 19.48
C HIS A 202 12.65 -13.30 19.88
N ASP A 203 12.68 -13.56 21.18
CA ASP A 203 12.97 -14.88 21.75
C ASP A 203 11.80 -15.87 21.56
#